data_AF-A0A349Q259-F1
#
_entry.id   AF-A0A349Q259-F1
#
_cell.length_a   1.000
_cell.length_b   1.000
_cell.length_c   1.000
_cell.angle_alpha   90.00
_cell.angle_beta   90.00
_cell.angle_gamma   90.00
#
_symmetry.space_group_name_H-M   'P 1'
#
loop_
_entity.id
_entity.type
_entity.pdbx_description
1 polymer ?
#
loop_
_entity_poly.entity_id
_entity_poly.type
_entity_poly.pdbx_seq_one_letter_code
_entity_poly.pdbx_strand_id
1 'polypeptide(L)'
;MKNKCPKQIITKLAFIVFAFLYPSIASAQHEAPLNAPKTAVKMKNPFPADEFSLERGKHSYQLDCVRCHGREGKGDGVSSEKVTKVVLDLGSKIIQKQTDGELFWKISEARRPMPLTEITNDQRWDIVNYIRTFRKK
;
A
#
# COMPACT_ATOMS: atom_id res chain seq x y z
N MET A 1 37.25 -71.98 20.68
CA MET A 1 37.92 -70.72 20.33
C MET A 1 37.39 -69.62 21.23
N LYS A 2 38.30 -68.91 21.89
CA LYS A 2 38.03 -67.74 22.74
C LYS A 2 37.52 -66.61 21.86
N ASN A 3 36.59 -65.80 22.37
CA ASN A 3 36.58 -64.34 22.24
C ASN A 3 35.54 -63.77 23.22
N LYS A 4 36.03 -63.35 24.39
CA LYS A 4 35.38 -62.35 25.23
C LYS A 4 35.81 -60.98 24.72
N CYS A 5 34.90 -60.00 24.65
CA CYS A 5 35.15 -58.59 25.01
C CYS A 5 33.82 -57.80 25.02
N PRO A 6 33.73 -56.62 25.65
CA PRO A 6 33.17 -56.50 27.00
C PRO A 6 32.02 -55.48 27.10
N LYS A 7 31.31 -55.53 28.23
CA LYS A 7 30.43 -54.45 28.71
C LYS A 7 31.22 -53.14 28.80
N GLN A 8 30.79 -52.11 28.06
CA GLN A 8 31.19 -50.73 28.29
C GLN A 8 30.07 -49.77 27.87
N ILE A 9 29.74 -48.87 28.80
CA ILE A 9 29.19 -47.53 28.62
C ILE A 9 27.65 -47.42 28.58
N ILE A 10 27.15 -47.31 29.80
CA ILE A 10 25.93 -46.64 30.23
C ILE A 10 25.90 -45.20 29.68
N THR A 11 24.69 -44.70 29.43
CA THR A 11 24.28 -43.28 29.27
C THR A 11 24.86 -42.51 28.09
N LYS A 12 23.97 -42.04 27.20
CA LYS A 12 23.86 -40.62 26.80
C LYS A 12 22.71 -40.36 25.81
N LEU A 13 21.85 -39.39 26.18
CA LEU A 13 21.11 -38.43 25.33
C LEU A 13 20.03 -39.05 24.41
N ALA A 14 18.73 -39.11 24.71
CA ALA A 14 17.80 -38.05 25.12
C ALA A 14 18.06 -36.70 24.44
N PHE A 15 17.06 -36.20 23.70
CA PHE A 15 17.00 -34.92 22.98
C PHE A 15 17.89 -34.91 21.72
N ILE A 16 17.41 -34.69 20.50
CA ILE A 16 16.72 -33.49 20.01
C ILE A 16 15.93 -33.89 18.75
N VAL A 17 14.60 -33.94 18.82
CA VAL A 17 13.73 -33.71 17.66
C VAL A 17 12.92 -32.47 17.99
N PHE A 18 13.57 -31.31 17.93
CA PHE A 18 12.96 -30.02 18.17
C PHE A 18 13.38 -29.07 17.04
N ALA A 19 13.00 -29.43 15.82
CA ALA A 19 13.37 -28.69 14.61
C ALA A 19 12.14 -28.24 13.80
N PHE A 20 11.02 -27.92 14.47
CA PHE A 20 9.82 -27.37 13.83
C PHE A 20 9.09 -26.34 14.71
N LEU A 21 9.83 -25.51 15.45
CA LEU A 21 9.30 -24.25 15.98
C LEU A 21 10.09 -23.09 15.40
N TYR A 22 10.09 -22.97 14.06
CA TYR A 22 10.30 -21.65 13.47
C TYR A 22 8.97 -20.90 13.63
N PRO A 23 8.87 -19.89 14.51
CA PRO A 23 7.68 -19.05 14.49
C PRO A 23 7.62 -18.45 13.09
N SER A 24 6.56 -18.77 12.35
CA SER A 24 6.23 -18.03 11.14
C SER A 24 6.14 -16.57 11.56
N ILE A 25 7.12 -15.77 11.14
CA ILE A 25 6.98 -14.32 11.18
C ILE A 25 5.87 -14.04 10.18
N ALA A 26 4.63 -14.09 10.65
CA ALA A 26 3.48 -13.61 9.92
C ALA A 26 3.82 -12.16 9.58
N SER A 27 4.09 -11.88 8.30
CA SER A 27 4.28 -10.52 7.84
C SER A 27 2.97 -9.81 8.12
N ALA A 28 2.91 -9.09 9.24
CA ALA A 28 1.83 -8.17 9.53
C ALA A 28 1.76 -7.24 8.31
N GLN A 29 0.69 -7.39 7.53
CA GLN A 29 0.45 -6.55 6.37
C GLN A 29 0.51 -5.11 6.88
N HIS A 30 1.38 -4.28 6.29
CA HIS A 30 1.57 -2.91 6.73
C HIS A 30 0.28 -2.12 6.47
N GLU A 31 -0.61 -2.12 7.47
CA GLU A 31 -1.81 -1.31 7.45
C GLU A 31 -1.44 0.05 8.05
N ALA A 32 -0.98 0.99 7.20
CA ALA A 32 -0.84 2.39 7.63
C ALA A 32 -2.17 2.87 8.27
N PRO A 33 -2.22 3.88 9.15
CA PRO A 33 -3.49 4.33 9.74
C PRO A 33 -4.57 4.73 8.71
N LEU A 34 -5.86 4.73 9.07
CA LEU A 34 -6.90 5.16 8.11
C LEU A 34 -6.88 6.66 7.88
N ASN A 35 -6.58 7.38 8.95
CA ASN A 35 -6.47 8.82 8.95
C ASN A 35 -5.01 9.20 8.78
N ALA A 36 -4.75 10.19 7.93
CA ALA A 36 -3.41 10.71 7.74
C ALA A 36 -2.90 11.35 9.05
N PRO A 37 -1.59 11.31 9.32
CA PRO A 37 -1.03 11.97 10.49
C PRO A 37 -1.20 13.49 10.38
N LYS A 38 -1.19 14.18 11.53
CA LYS A 38 -1.31 15.66 11.57
C LYS A 38 -0.23 16.38 10.75
N THR A 39 0.93 15.74 10.57
CA THR A 39 2.01 16.25 9.71
C THR A 39 1.59 16.30 8.24
N ALA A 40 0.97 15.23 7.73
CA ALA A 40 0.44 15.17 6.37
C ALA A 40 -0.67 16.21 6.13
N VAL A 41 -1.58 16.40 7.10
CA VAL A 41 -2.66 17.40 7.00
C VAL A 41 -2.11 18.82 6.73
N LYS A 42 -0.94 19.15 7.28
CA LYS A 42 -0.29 20.46 7.13
C LYS A 42 0.51 20.62 5.84
N MET A 43 0.83 19.52 5.13
CA MET A 43 1.56 19.58 3.87
C MET A 43 0.72 20.30 2.81
N LYS A 44 1.40 21.12 2.01
CA LYS A 44 0.82 21.84 0.88
C LYS A 44 1.42 21.30 -0.40
N ASN A 45 0.60 21.23 -1.44
CA ASN A 45 1.10 20.94 -2.77
C ASN A 45 2.03 22.08 -3.21
N PRO A 46 3.32 21.82 -3.51
CA PRO A 46 4.23 22.84 -4.00
C PRO A 46 3.94 23.24 -5.45
N PHE A 47 3.19 22.44 -6.20
CA PHE A 47 2.82 22.72 -7.59
C PHE A 47 1.44 23.37 -7.66
N PRO A 48 1.31 24.54 -8.33
CA PRO A 48 0.00 25.10 -8.62
C PRO A 48 -0.80 24.15 -9.50
N ALA A 49 -2.13 24.15 -9.35
CA ALA A 49 -3.04 23.37 -10.19
C ALA A 49 -3.24 24.03 -11.57
N ASP A 50 -2.14 24.25 -12.27
CA ASP A 50 -2.10 24.78 -13.64
C ASP A 50 -2.23 23.66 -14.69
N GLU A 51 -2.32 24.06 -15.97
CA GLU A 51 -2.49 23.13 -17.08
C GLU A 51 -1.36 22.08 -17.15
N PHE A 52 -0.12 22.49 -16.89
CA PHE A 52 1.03 21.58 -16.93
C PHE A 52 0.98 20.53 -15.81
N SER A 53 0.64 20.93 -14.58
CA SER A 53 0.46 20.00 -13.46
C SER A 53 -0.70 19.04 -13.70
N LEU A 54 -1.82 19.55 -14.25
CA LEU A 54 -2.97 18.72 -14.59
C LEU A 54 -2.67 17.72 -15.70
N GLU A 55 -1.90 18.10 -16.71
CA GLU A 55 -1.49 17.20 -17.80
C GLU A 55 -0.57 16.08 -17.28
N ARG A 56 0.48 16.44 -16.52
CA ARG A 56 1.38 15.45 -15.89
C ARG A 56 0.61 14.52 -14.94
N GLY A 57 -0.27 15.10 -14.13
CA GLY A 57 -1.10 14.35 -13.18
C GLY A 57 -2.05 13.37 -13.87
N LYS A 58 -2.67 13.80 -14.97
CA LYS A 58 -3.50 12.94 -15.83
C LYS A 58 -2.68 11.79 -16.42
N HIS A 59 -1.48 12.08 -16.93
CA HIS A 59 -0.60 11.07 -17.49
C HIS A 59 -0.25 9.99 -16.45
N SER A 60 0.25 10.38 -15.27
CA SER A 60 0.56 9.44 -14.19
C SER A 60 -0.68 8.69 -13.68
N TYR A 61 -1.82 9.37 -13.55
CA TYR A 61 -3.07 8.71 -13.18
C TYR A 61 -3.48 7.60 -14.16
N GLN A 62 -3.30 7.84 -15.46
CA GLN A 62 -3.61 6.85 -16.50
C GLN A 62 -2.70 5.64 -16.47
N LEU A 63 -1.44 5.80 -16.05
CA LEU A 63 -0.50 4.69 -15.91
C LEU A 63 -0.80 3.85 -14.67
N ASP A 64 -1.02 4.51 -13.52
CA ASP A 64 -0.96 3.83 -12.22
C ASP A 64 -2.31 3.67 -11.52
N CYS A 65 -3.26 4.59 -11.76
CA CYS A 65 -4.48 4.68 -10.94
C CYS A 65 -5.74 4.20 -11.66
N VAL A 66 -5.83 4.42 -12.97
CA VAL A 66 -7.06 4.26 -13.76
C VAL A 66 -7.64 2.84 -13.72
N ARG A 67 -6.78 1.83 -13.59
CA ARG A 67 -7.20 0.42 -13.62
C ARG A 67 -8.14 0.07 -12.45
N CYS A 68 -8.01 0.75 -11.31
CA CYS A 68 -8.87 0.57 -10.15
C CYS A 68 -9.85 1.73 -10.00
N HIS A 69 -9.40 2.97 -10.16
CA HIS A 69 -10.22 4.16 -9.92
C HIS A 69 -11.09 4.59 -11.11
N GLY A 70 -10.88 4.03 -12.30
CA GLY A 70 -11.66 4.34 -13.50
C GLY A 70 -11.25 5.66 -14.16
N ARG A 71 -11.68 5.90 -15.41
CA ARG A 71 -11.32 7.13 -16.16
C ARG A 71 -11.91 8.39 -15.52
N GLU A 72 -13.10 8.26 -14.95
CA GLU A 72 -13.84 9.35 -14.31
C GLU A 72 -13.65 9.39 -12.78
N GLY A 73 -12.72 8.59 -12.24
CA GLY A 73 -12.43 8.54 -10.81
C GLY A 73 -13.53 7.90 -9.96
N LYS A 74 -14.50 7.20 -10.57
CA LYS A 74 -15.68 6.65 -9.88
C LYS A 74 -15.41 5.39 -9.06
N GLY A 75 -14.21 4.83 -9.14
CA GLY A 75 -13.90 3.54 -8.49
C GLY A 75 -14.41 2.33 -9.26
N ASP A 76 -14.65 2.48 -10.56
CA ASP A 76 -15.23 1.49 -11.49
C ASP A 76 -14.23 0.98 -12.52
N GLY A 77 -12.93 1.08 -12.24
CA GLY A 77 -11.89 0.56 -13.13
C GLY A 77 -11.98 -0.97 -13.28
N VAL A 78 -11.40 -1.53 -14.34
CA VAL A 78 -11.45 -2.98 -14.66
C VAL A 78 -10.89 -3.92 -13.57
N SER A 79 -10.15 -3.39 -12.60
CA SER A 79 -9.67 -4.12 -11.43
C SER A 79 -10.44 -3.83 -10.14
N SER A 80 -11.40 -2.89 -10.16
CA SER A 80 -12.18 -2.51 -8.96
C SER A 80 -12.98 -3.67 -8.38
N GLU A 81 -13.58 -4.51 -9.21
CA GLU A 81 -14.33 -5.70 -8.77
C GLU A 81 -13.43 -6.81 -8.22
N LYS A 82 -12.12 -6.74 -8.46
CA LYS A 82 -11.15 -7.77 -8.05
C LYS A 82 -10.57 -7.53 -6.67
N VAL A 83 -10.90 -6.40 -6.03
CA VAL A 83 -10.38 -6.05 -4.71
C VAL A 83 -11.42 -6.29 -3.62
N THR A 84 -10.96 -6.66 -2.44
CA THR A 84 -11.84 -7.02 -1.31
C THR A 84 -12.48 -5.81 -0.62
N LYS A 85 -11.99 -4.60 -0.88
CA LYS A 85 -12.50 -3.34 -0.34
C LYS A 85 -13.01 -2.45 -1.47
N VAL A 86 -14.09 -1.73 -1.21
CA VAL A 86 -14.66 -0.76 -2.15
C VAL A 86 -13.61 0.29 -2.53
N VAL A 87 -13.42 0.49 -3.84
CA VAL A 87 -12.66 1.60 -4.38
C VAL A 87 -13.57 2.84 -4.38
N LEU A 88 -13.21 3.87 -3.63
CA LEU A 88 -14.07 5.04 -3.45
C LEU A 88 -14.09 5.94 -4.69
N ASP A 89 -15.25 6.56 -4.94
CA ASP A 89 -15.42 7.69 -5.88
C ASP A 89 -14.52 8.86 -5.43
N LEU A 90 -13.51 9.17 -6.23
CA LEU A 90 -12.54 10.26 -6.01
C LEU A 90 -13.20 11.64 -6.08
N GLY A 91 -14.34 11.76 -6.76
CA GLY A 91 -15.17 12.97 -6.78
C GLY A 91 -16.11 13.10 -5.58
N SER A 92 -16.19 12.08 -4.71
CA SER A 92 -17.06 12.12 -3.54
C SER A 92 -16.66 13.21 -2.54
N LYS A 93 -17.63 13.71 -1.77
CA LYS A 93 -17.39 14.73 -0.73
C LYS A 93 -16.38 14.25 0.32
N ILE A 94 -16.32 12.95 0.61
CA ILE A 94 -15.38 12.38 1.60
C ILE A 94 -13.93 12.48 1.12
N ILE A 95 -13.69 12.21 -0.17
CA ILE A 95 -12.35 12.37 -0.77
C ILE A 95 -12.03 13.86 -0.95
N GLN A 96 -12.95 14.64 -1.51
CA GLN A 96 -12.70 16.04 -1.83
C GLN A 96 -12.55 16.97 -0.62
N LYS A 97 -13.03 16.58 0.57
CA LYS A 97 -12.84 17.33 1.81
C LYS A 97 -11.45 17.18 2.43
N GLN A 98 -10.71 16.13 2.10
CA GLN A 98 -9.36 15.92 2.61
C GLN A 98 -8.42 17.00 2.09
N THR A 99 -7.36 17.33 2.83
CA THR A 99 -6.31 18.25 2.36
C THR A 99 -5.44 17.58 1.31
N ASP A 100 -4.70 18.38 0.53
CA ASP A 100 -3.80 17.83 -0.50
C ASP A 100 -2.73 16.92 0.12
N GLY A 101 -2.21 17.29 1.29
CA GLY A 101 -1.23 16.47 2.00
C GLY A 101 -1.80 15.14 2.52
N GLU A 102 -3.08 15.08 2.89
CA GLU A 102 -3.74 13.82 3.22
C GLU A 102 -3.85 12.90 2.00
N LEU A 103 -4.22 13.44 0.84
CA LEU A 103 -4.28 12.68 -0.40
C LEU A 103 -2.89 12.20 -0.83
N PHE A 104 -1.88 13.08 -0.79
CA PHE A 104 -0.49 12.72 -1.04
C PHE A 104 -0.02 11.57 -0.16
N TRP A 105 -0.30 11.66 1.15
CA TRP A 105 0.06 10.61 2.09
C TRP A 105 -0.65 9.28 1.80
N LYS A 106 -1.94 9.30 1.47
CA LYS A 106 -2.69 8.08 1.11
C LYS A 106 -2.13 7.40 -0.14
N ILE A 107 -1.75 8.19 -1.14
CA ILE A 107 -1.08 7.68 -2.35
C ILE A 107 0.30 7.10 -1.99
N SER A 108 0.97 7.70 -1.00
CA SER A 108 2.31 7.30 -0.57
C SER A 108 2.35 5.96 0.17
N GLU A 109 1.39 5.73 1.04
CA GLU A 109 1.32 4.49 1.82
C GLU A 109 0.68 3.34 1.03
N ALA A 110 -0.10 3.66 -0.01
CA ALA A 110 -0.86 2.72 -0.84
C ALA A 110 -1.41 1.52 -0.06
N ARG A 111 -2.28 1.81 0.92
CA ARG A 111 -2.85 0.77 1.77
C ARG A 111 -3.60 -0.27 0.95
N ARG A 112 -3.32 -1.56 1.21
CA ARG A 112 -4.01 -2.65 0.52
C ARG A 112 -5.53 -2.52 0.63
N PRO A 113 -6.24 -2.69 -0.50
CA PRO A 113 -5.80 -3.32 -1.75
C PRO A 113 -5.15 -2.38 -2.78
N MET A 114 -4.93 -1.09 -2.48
CA MET A 114 -4.19 -0.21 -3.38
C MET A 114 -2.74 -0.73 -3.53
N PRO A 115 -2.22 -0.90 -4.76
CA PRO A 115 -0.85 -1.34 -4.96
C PRO A 115 0.12 -0.19 -4.67
N LEU A 116 1.26 -0.52 -4.07
CA LEU A 116 2.41 0.39 -4.09
C LEU A 116 2.88 0.49 -5.55
N THR A 117 2.99 1.71 -6.04
CA THR A 117 3.54 2.01 -7.36
C THR A 117 4.78 2.86 -7.21
N GLU A 118 5.74 2.65 -8.11
CA GLU A 118 6.97 3.44 -8.18
C GLU A 118 6.64 4.77 -8.86
N ILE A 119 6.10 5.71 -8.07
CA ILE A 119 5.79 7.08 -8.49
C ILE A 119 6.57 8.08 -7.64
N THR A 120 7.15 9.09 -8.28
CA THR A 120 7.93 10.12 -7.60
C THR A 120 7.03 11.05 -6.77
N ASN A 121 7.62 11.81 -5.84
CA ASN A 121 6.88 12.79 -5.06
C ASN A 121 6.23 13.86 -5.95
N ASP A 122 6.90 14.30 -7.02
CA ASP A 122 6.36 15.29 -7.95
C ASP A 122 5.14 14.72 -8.70
N GLN A 123 5.24 13.48 -9.18
CA GLN A 123 4.11 12.79 -9.80
C GLN A 123 2.94 12.63 -8.83
N ARG A 124 3.19 12.31 -7.55
CA ARG A 124 2.12 12.24 -6.54
C ARG A 124 1.41 13.57 -6.37
N TRP A 125 2.15 14.68 -6.33
CA TRP A 125 1.54 16.00 -6.21
C TRP A 125 0.75 16.41 -7.45
N ASP A 126 1.25 16.12 -8.65
CA ASP A 126 0.52 16.33 -9.89
C ASP A 126 -0.76 15.46 -9.93
N ILE A 127 -0.68 14.19 -9.50
CA ILE A 127 -1.86 13.31 -9.34
C ILE A 127 -2.87 13.93 -8.36
N VAL A 128 -2.42 14.50 -7.23
CA VAL A 128 -3.32 15.16 -6.28
C VAL A 128 -4.08 16.31 -6.94
N ASN A 129 -3.39 17.15 -7.72
CA ASN A 129 -4.04 18.21 -8.51
C ASN A 129 -5.06 17.63 -9.50
N TYR A 130 -4.70 16.57 -10.21
CA TYR A 130 -5.62 15.89 -11.14
C TYR A 130 -6.85 15.30 -10.42
N ILE A 131 -6.69 14.69 -9.24
CA ILE A 131 -7.80 14.16 -8.43
C ILE A 131 -8.82 15.26 -8.08
N ARG A 132 -8.37 16.51 -7.88
CA ARG A 132 -9.29 17.64 -7.61
C ARG A 132 -10.24 17.92 -8.77
N THR A 133 -9.89 17.56 -10.00
CA THR A 133 -10.74 17.75 -11.18
C THR A 133 -12.01 16.88 -11.15
N PHE A 134 -12.00 15.76 -10.40
CA PHE A 134 -13.18 14.91 -10.24
C PHE A 134 -14.25 15.49 -9.31
N ARG A 135 -13.98 16.63 -8.65
CA ARG A 135 -14.95 17.29 -7.79
C ARG A 135 -16.20 17.65 -8.58
N LYS A 136 -17.34 17.09 -8.16
CA LYS A 136 -18.65 17.44 -8.70
C LYS A 136 -18.94 18.92 -8.40
N LYS A 137 -19.38 19.66 -9.41
CA LYS A 137 -19.83 21.05 -9.26
C LYS A 137 -21.08 21.13 -8.39
#